data_AF-A0A933W007-F1
#
_entry.id   AF-A0A933W007-F1
#
_cell.length_a   1.000
_cell.length_b   1.000
_cell.length_c   1.000
_cell.angle_alpha   90.00
_cell.angle_beta   90.00
_cell.angle_gamma   90.00
#
_symmetry.space_group_name_H-M   'P 1'
#
loop_
_entity.id
_entity.type
_entity.pdbx_description
1 polymer ?
#
loop_
_entity_poly.entity_id
_entity_poly.type
_entity_poly.pdbx_seq_one_letter_code
_entity_poly.pdbx_strand_id
1 'polypeptide(L)'
;MAFTSGEYRGYDIDRSVVLFSMIDDFTEVPCAISSDAMDLLDGARRTAPSQREGQFMRLRASIEQRAEDKFAKSELEGKPAGIILRSIDFR
;
A
#
# COMPACT_ATOMS: atom_id res chain seq x y z
N MET A 1 17.59 0.02 -5.25
CA MET A 1 17.27 -1.26 -4.58
C MET A 1 15.77 -1.41 -4.76
N ALA A 2 15.30 -2.57 -5.20
CA ALA A 2 13.86 -2.75 -5.43
C ALA A 2 13.30 -3.53 -4.26
N PHE A 3 12.29 -2.98 -3.59
CA PHE A 3 11.54 -3.74 -2.60
C PHE A 3 10.94 -4.96 -3.30
N THR A 4 11.02 -6.11 -2.66
CA THR A 4 10.42 -7.32 -3.19
C THR A 4 8.94 -7.33 -2.88
N SER A 5 8.20 -7.89 -3.83
CA SER A 5 6.81 -8.20 -3.69
C SER A 5 6.56 -9.06 -2.44
N GLY A 6 6.05 -8.47 -1.36
CA GLY A 6 5.58 -9.22 -0.20
C GLY A 6 4.17 -9.80 -0.40
N GLU A 7 3.40 -9.93 0.66
CA GLU A 7 2.12 -10.64 0.63
C GLU A 7 0.94 -9.71 0.88
N TYR A 8 -0.13 -9.87 0.11
CA TYR A 8 -1.41 -9.21 0.42
C TYR A 8 -2.00 -9.89 1.65
N ARG A 9 -2.20 -9.15 2.74
CA ARG A 9 -2.72 -9.70 4.00
C ARG A 9 -4.24 -9.63 4.07
N GLY A 10 -4.85 -8.66 3.42
CA GLY A 10 -6.30 -8.50 3.43
C GLY A 10 -6.74 -7.05 3.27
N TYR A 11 -8.05 -6.86 3.30
CA TYR A 11 -8.68 -5.56 3.28
C TYR A 11 -9.37 -5.30 4.62
N ASP A 12 -8.97 -4.22 5.29
CA ASP A 12 -9.57 -3.72 6.53
C ASP A 12 -10.67 -2.71 6.17
N ILE A 13 -11.92 -3.09 6.42
CA ILE A 13 -13.10 -2.29 6.06
C ILE A 13 -13.30 -1.11 7.01
N ASP A 14 -12.99 -1.27 8.29
CA ASP A 14 -13.12 -0.24 9.33
C ASP A 14 -12.25 0.97 9.02
N ARG A 15 -11.03 0.72 8.55
CA ARG A 15 -10.08 1.77 8.15
C ARG A 15 -10.14 2.07 6.65
N SER A 16 -10.86 1.24 5.89
CA SER A 16 -10.88 1.29 4.43
C SER A 16 -9.48 1.26 3.82
N VAL A 17 -8.61 0.39 4.34
CA VAL A 17 -7.23 0.20 3.86
C VAL A 17 -6.95 -1.26 3.50
N VAL A 18 -6.16 -1.47 2.46
CA VAL A 18 -5.58 -2.77 2.13
C VAL A 18 -4.29 -2.92 2.93
N LEU A 19 -4.19 -4.02 3.67
CA LEU A 19 -3.01 -4.43 4.41
C LEU A 19 -2.20 -5.39 3.55
N PHE A 20 -0.90 -5.11 3.45
CA PHE A 20 0.04 -5.95 2.74
C PHE A 20 1.41 -5.88 3.42
N SER A 21 2.30 -6.79 3.09
CA SER A 21 3.71 -6.68 3.47
C SER A 21 4.56 -6.45 2.23
N MET A 22 5.70 -5.81 2.44
CA MET A 22 6.78 -5.70 1.46
C MET A 22 8.06 -6.25 2.10
N ILE A 23 8.98 -6.71 1.27
CA ILE A 23 10.29 -7.16 1.74
C ILE A 23 11.32 -6.12 1.32
N ASP A 24 11.97 -5.50 2.29
CA ASP A 24 13.11 -4.60 2.08
C ASP A 24 14.40 -5.36 2.39
N ASP A 25 15.08 -5.84 1.34
CA ASP A 25 16.30 -6.66 1.39
C ASP A 25 16.10 -8.01 2.14
N PHE A 26 15.92 -7.97 3.46
CA PHE A 26 15.58 -9.11 4.32
C PHE A 26 14.56 -8.76 5.43
N THR A 27 14.03 -7.55 5.43
CA THR A 27 13.11 -7.05 6.46
C THR A 27 11.68 -7.07 5.94
N GLU A 28 10.79 -7.76 6.64
CA GLU A 28 9.36 -7.65 6.36
C GLU A 28 8.85 -6.31 6.89
N VAL A 29 8.41 -5.44 5.99
CA VAL A 29 7.83 -4.14 6.31
C VAL A 29 6.30 -4.24 6.18
N PRO A 30 5.54 -4.01 7.26
CA PRO A 30 4.09 -3.96 7.19
C PRO A 30 3.66 -2.66 6.50
N CYS A 31 2.86 -2.79 5.45
CA CYS A 31 2.36 -1.68 4.64
C CYS A 31 0.83 -1.68 4.60
N ALA A 32 0.26 -0.50 4.53
CA ALA A 32 -1.16 -0.29 4.38
C ALA A 32 -1.41 0.77 3.31
N ILE A 33 -2.39 0.55 2.44
CA ILE A 33 -2.81 1.54 1.44
C ILE A 33 -4.30 1.80 1.51
N SER A 34 -4.71 3.05 1.60
CA SER A 34 -6.13 3.42 1.59
C SER A 34 -6.80 3.14 0.25
N SER A 35 -8.11 2.82 0.26
CA SER A 35 -8.91 2.71 -0.97
C SER A 35 -8.69 3.90 -1.89
N ASP A 36 -8.77 5.09 -1.31
CA ASP A 36 -8.74 6.34 -2.03
C ASP A 36 -7.40 6.54 -2.74
N ALA A 37 -6.31 6.03 -2.18
CA ALA A 37 -5.01 6.04 -2.84
C ALA A 37 -4.99 5.11 -4.06
N MET A 38 -5.51 3.89 -3.92
CA MET A 38 -5.61 2.95 -5.03
C MET A 38 -6.51 3.50 -6.14
N ASP A 39 -7.65 4.07 -5.77
CA ASP A 39 -8.62 4.68 -6.67
C ASP A 39 -8.01 5.86 -7.44
N LEU A 40 -7.26 6.72 -6.73
CA LEU A 40 -6.53 7.85 -7.31
C LEU A 40 -5.44 7.39 -8.29
N LEU A 41 -4.69 6.33 -7.93
CA LEU A 41 -3.66 5.73 -8.79
C LEU A 41 -4.23 5.10 -10.06
N ASP A 42 -5.36 4.39 -9.94
CA ASP A 42 -6.03 3.73 -11.06
C ASP A 42 -6.83 4.71 -11.93
N GLY A 43 -7.14 5.90 -11.39
CA GLY A 43 -8.11 6.82 -11.96
C GLY A 43 -9.56 6.29 -11.90
N ALA A 44 -9.80 5.24 -11.12
CA ALA A 44 -11.12 4.68 -10.88
C ALA A 44 -11.89 5.55 -9.87
N ARG A 45 -13.20 5.31 -9.75
CA ARG A 45 -14.03 5.84 -8.65
C ARG A 45 -14.77 4.71 -7.98
N ARG A 46 -14.31 4.31 -6.79
CA ARG A 46 -14.87 3.27 -5.90
C ARG A 46 -14.77 1.84 -6.42
N THR A 47 -13.56 1.30 -6.51
CA THR A 47 -13.36 -0.15 -6.73
C THR A 47 -13.97 -0.97 -5.59
N ALA A 48 -14.78 -1.98 -5.94
CA ALA A 48 -15.38 -2.88 -4.98
C ALA A 48 -14.30 -3.66 -4.20
N PRO A 49 -14.52 -4.00 -2.92
CA PRO A 49 -13.53 -4.76 -2.13
C PRO A 49 -13.14 -6.10 -2.78
N SER A 50 -14.06 -6.75 -3.48
CA SER A 50 -13.79 -7.97 -4.26
C SER A 50 -12.85 -7.76 -5.45
N GLN A 51 -12.79 -6.55 -6.00
CA GLN A 51 -11.89 -6.17 -7.10
C GLN A 51 -10.58 -5.54 -6.61
N ARG A 52 -10.47 -5.22 -5.31
CA ARG A 52 -9.27 -4.58 -4.75
C ARG A 52 -8.04 -5.46 -4.83
N GLU A 53 -8.17 -6.77 -4.64
CA GLU A 53 -7.02 -7.67 -4.79
C GLU A 53 -6.45 -7.58 -6.21
N GLY A 54 -7.32 -7.66 -7.23
CA GLY A 54 -6.91 -7.50 -8.63
C GLY A 54 -6.37 -6.09 -8.93
N GLN A 55 -6.99 -5.03 -8.40
CA GLN A 55 -6.51 -3.66 -8.55
C GLN A 55 -5.15 -3.46 -7.88
N PHE A 56 -4.97 -3.99 -6.67
CA PHE A 56 -3.71 -3.97 -5.93
C PHE A 56 -2.62 -4.68 -6.72
N MET A 57 -2.87 -5.89 -7.21
CA MET A 57 -1.91 -6.63 -8.02
C MET A 57 -1.48 -5.85 -9.28
N ARG A 58 -2.41 -5.11 -9.93
CA ARG A 58 -2.10 -4.28 -11.10
C ARG A 58 -1.30 -3.02 -10.74
N LEU A 59 -1.66 -2.35 -9.65
CA LEU A 59 -1.02 -1.11 -9.17
C LEU A 59 0.20 -1.36 -8.28
N ARG A 60 0.47 -2.63 -7.97
CA ARG A 60 1.46 -3.08 -7.00
C ARG A 60 2.79 -2.37 -7.16
N ALA A 61 3.33 -2.33 -8.38
CA ALA A 61 4.61 -1.67 -8.66
C ALA A 61 4.60 -0.18 -8.28
N SER A 62 3.51 0.55 -8.56
CA SER A 62 3.38 1.98 -8.21
C SER A 62 3.20 2.18 -6.70
N ILE A 63 2.45 1.30 -6.05
CA ILE A 63 2.25 1.30 -4.59
C ILE A 63 3.58 1.04 -3.88
N GLU A 64 4.30 0.01 -4.30
CA GLU A 64 5.59 -0.39 -3.75
C GLU A 64 6.63 0.72 -3.93
N GLN A 65 6.69 1.34 -5.11
CA GLN A 65 7.58 2.47 -5.36
C GLN A 65 7.27 3.68 -4.44
N ARG A 66 5.99 3.94 -4.14
CA ARG A 66 5.62 5.03 -3.21
C ARG A 66 5.90 4.66 -1.76
N ALA A 67 5.70 3.40 -1.39
CA ALA A 67 6.06 2.89 -0.08
C ALA A 67 7.58 3.01 0.14
N GLU A 68 8.39 2.63 -0.85
CA GLU A 68 9.85 2.80 -0.84
C GLU A 68 10.26 4.25 -0.59
N ASP A 69 9.69 5.20 -1.34
CA ASP A 69 9.99 6.64 -1.16
C ASP A 69 9.65 7.13 0.26
N LYS A 70 8.50 6.69 0.80
CA LYS A 70 8.07 7.04 2.16
C LYS A 70 8.92 6.35 3.24
N PHE A 71 9.35 5.11 2.99
CA PHE A 71 10.25 4.36 3.87
C PHE A 71 11.65 4.97 3.89
N ALA A 72 12.17 5.38 2.73
CA ALA A 72 13.46 6.06 2.61
C ALA A 72 13.46 7.40 3.35
N LYS A 73 12.29 8.06 3.45
CA LYS A 73 12.07 9.26 4.28
C LYS A 73 11.84 8.96 5.77
N SER A 74 11.83 7.68 6.15
CA SER A 74 11.55 7.21 7.51
C SER A 74 10.18 7.67 8.06
N GLU A 75 9.20 7.91 7.18
CA GLU A 75 7.84 8.30 7.56
C GLU A 75 6.98 7.08 7.89
N LEU A 76 7.42 6.33 8.91
CA LEU A 76 6.66 5.20 9.44
C LEU A 76 5.52 5.72 10.32
N GLU A 77 4.30 5.30 10.00
CA GLU A 77 3.07 5.67 10.71
C GLU A 77 2.39 4.43 11.32
N GLY A 78 1.79 4.59 12.50
CA GLY A 78 1.00 3.54 13.16
C GLY A 78 1.70 2.84 14.33
N LYS A 79 0.95 1.99 15.02
CA LYS A 79 1.42 1.07 16.07
C LYS A 79 0.88 -0.33 15.76
N PRO A 80 1.72 -1.29 15.32
CA PRO A 80 3.17 -1.19 15.11
C PRO A 80 3.54 -0.23 13.96
N ALA A 81 4.78 0.27 13.98
CA ALA A 81 5.29 1.20 12.98
C ALA A 81 5.33 0.51 11.60
N GLY A 82 4.56 1.04 10.66
CA GLY A 82 4.48 0.53 9.29
C GLY A 82 4.37 1.69 8.31
N ILE A 83 4.25 1.37 7.03
CA ILE A 83 4.05 2.38 6.00
C ILE A 83 2.55 2.52 5.75
N ILE A 84 2.01 3.73 5.82
CA ILE A 84 0.62 3.99 5.46
C ILE A 84 0.61 4.93 4.25
N LEU A 85 0.12 4.43 3.12
CA LEU A 85 -0.06 5.18 1.89
C LEU A 85 -1.50 5.67 1.81
N ARG A 86 -1.69 6.98 1.89
CA ARG A 86 -2.97 7.66 1.72
C ARG A 86 -3.02 8.36 0.38
N SER A 87 -4.21 8.75 -0.06
CA SER A 87 -4.38 9.49 -1.32
C SER A 87 -3.60 10.80 -1.37
N ILE A 88 -3.35 11.42 -0.20
CA ILE A 88 -2.48 12.61 -0.08
C ILE A 88 -1.03 12.33 -0.44
N ASP A 89 -0.55 11.09 -0.24
CA ASP A 89 0.81 10.70 -0.60
C ASP A 89 0.95 10.59 -2.13
N PHE A 90 -0.14 10.47 -2.89
CA PHE A 90 -0.12 10.36 -4.36
C PHE A 90 -0.49 11.65 -5.09
N ARG A 91 -0.60 12.76 -4.35
CA ARG A 91 -0.94 14.08 -4.91
C ARG A 91 0.28 14.85 -5.38
#